data_AF-A0A7S1FE11-F1
#
_entry.id   AF-A0A7S1FE11-F1
#
_cell.length_a   1.000
_cell.length_b   1.000
_cell.length_c   1.000
_cell.angle_alpha   90.00
_cell.angle_beta   90.00
_cell.angle_gamma   90.00
#
_symmetry.space_group_name_H-M   'P 1'
#
loop_
_entity.id
_entity.type
_entity.pdbx_description
1 polymer ?
#
loop_
_entity_poly.entity_id
_entity_poly.type
_entity_poly.pdbx_seq_one_letter_code
_entity_poly.pdbx_strand_id
1 'polypeptide(L)'
;VTVAGRRAPGVGANVTALACPSLQVPETSDGHLAKAYCGLGVPPMLASQLEKEDSSIATRIYVLDNSGSMNAGDGHLFDDPGGPKGSTSWRATRWEEVCGMALKHAAWNASLGVSCEFNILNPIA
;
A
#
# COMPACT_ATOMS: atom_id res chain seq x y z
N VAL A 1 -27.80 14.55 -33.39
CA VAL A 1 -28.63 14.05 -32.26
C VAL A 1 -28.37 14.95 -31.07
N THR A 2 -29.40 15.65 -30.58
CA THR A 2 -29.32 16.57 -29.43
C THR A 2 -29.79 15.86 -28.16
N VAL A 3 -28.89 15.80 -27.18
CA VAL A 3 -28.96 15.83 -25.70
C VAL A 3 -30.19 15.30 -24.93
N ALA A 4 -29.91 14.35 -24.02
CA ALA A 4 -30.28 14.35 -22.59
C ALA A 4 -29.25 13.41 -21.90
N GLY A 5 -28.52 13.69 -20.81
CA GLY A 5 -28.70 14.65 -19.73
C GLY A 5 -28.66 13.88 -18.40
N ARG A 6 -27.46 13.60 -17.86
CA ARG A 6 -27.21 13.54 -16.40
C ARG A 6 -25.80 14.02 -16.10
N ARG A 7 -25.74 15.18 -15.43
CA ARG A 7 -24.55 15.73 -14.75
C ARG A 7 -24.09 14.74 -13.68
N ALA A 8 -22.81 14.37 -13.69
CA ALA A 8 -22.10 14.11 -12.44
C ALA A 8 -21.58 15.46 -11.92
N PRO A 9 -21.69 15.75 -10.61
CA PRO A 9 -21.17 16.99 -10.05
C PRO A 9 -19.64 16.96 -10.15
N GLY A 10 -19.07 18.10 -10.51
CA GLY A 10 -17.66 18.23 -10.80
C GLY A 10 -16.77 17.86 -9.63
N VAL A 11 -15.64 17.25 -9.96
CA VAL A 11 -14.40 17.39 -9.20
C VAL A 11 -13.32 17.55 -10.25
N GLY A 12 -12.96 18.81 -10.53
CA GLY A 12 -11.65 19.11 -11.11
C GLY A 12 -10.62 18.78 -10.05
N ALA A 13 -10.13 17.53 -10.04
CA ALA A 13 -9.01 17.16 -9.22
C ALA A 13 -7.74 17.67 -9.92
N ASN A 14 -7.35 18.90 -9.60
CA ASN A 14 -5.96 19.29 -9.71
C ASN A 14 -5.15 18.25 -8.92
N VAL A 15 -4.32 17.48 -9.60
CA VAL A 15 -3.28 16.66 -8.97
C VAL A 15 -2.19 17.62 -8.52
N THR A 16 -2.48 18.38 -7.47
CA THR A 16 -1.46 19.09 -6.72
C THR A 16 -0.79 18.03 -5.86
N ALA A 17 0.49 17.77 -6.13
CA ALA A 17 1.32 17.00 -5.21
C ALA A 17 1.12 17.58 -3.80
N LEU A 18 0.47 16.82 -2.93
CA LEU A 18 0.42 17.15 -1.52
C LEU A 18 1.85 16.99 -1.03
N ALA A 19 2.56 18.12 -0.95
CA ALA A 19 3.79 18.21 -0.20
C ALA A 19 3.49 17.68 1.20
N CYS A 20 4.07 16.53 1.55
CA CYS A 20 4.15 16.10 2.94
C CYS A 20 4.86 17.23 3.69
N PRO A 21 4.19 17.97 4.59
CA PRO A 21 4.93 18.82 5.51
C PRO A 21 5.89 17.89 6.24
N SER A 22 7.18 18.21 6.19
CA SER A 22 8.25 17.48 6.85
C SER A 22 7.77 16.97 8.21
N LEU A 23 7.44 15.67 8.26
CA LEU A 23 6.91 15.04 9.46
C LEU A 23 8.06 15.12 10.46
N GLN A 24 7.90 15.93 11.50
CA GLN A 24 8.80 15.90 12.64
C GLN A 24 8.74 14.47 13.18
N VAL A 25 9.81 13.72 12.98
CA VAL A 25 9.95 12.35 13.50
C VAL A 25 9.87 12.47 15.02
N PRO A 26 8.79 12.01 15.66
CA PRO A 26 8.75 12.01 17.11
C PRO A 26 9.84 11.03 17.56
N GLU A 27 10.70 11.43 18.50
CA GLU A 27 11.58 10.47 19.16
C GLU A 27 10.71 9.39 19.83
N THR A 28 10.67 8.20 19.23
CA THR A 28 9.78 7.13 19.66
C THR A 28 10.37 6.45 20.88
N SER A 29 9.67 6.54 22.01
CA SER A 29 9.77 5.57 23.09
C SER A 29 9.60 4.16 22.53
N ASP A 30 10.55 3.27 22.79
CA ASP A 30 10.51 1.85 22.41
C ASP A 30 9.11 1.23 22.66
N GLY A 31 8.50 0.62 21.65
CA GLY A 31 7.27 -0.18 21.76
C GLY A 31 6.02 0.34 21.06
N HIS A 32 6.04 1.55 20.46
CA HIS A 32 4.86 2.09 19.76
C HIS A 32 4.60 1.40 18.42
N LEU A 33 5.67 1.03 17.69
CA LEU A 33 5.57 0.40 16.38
C LEU A 33 5.14 -1.07 16.49
N ALA A 34 5.65 -1.81 17.48
CA ALA A 34 5.22 -3.20 17.70
C ALA A 34 3.71 -3.30 17.96
N LYS A 35 3.13 -2.34 18.70
CA LYS A 35 1.67 -2.28 18.92
C LYS A 35 0.91 -1.99 17.62
N ALA A 36 1.44 -1.10 16.78
CA ALA A 36 0.85 -0.81 15.47
C ALA A 36 0.87 -2.05 14.57
N TYR A 37 1.99 -2.79 14.52
CA TYR A 37 2.10 -4.07 13.81
C TYR A 37 1.09 -5.11 14.30
N CYS A 38 0.91 -5.26 15.61
CA CYS A 38 -0.12 -6.13 16.17
C CYS A 38 -1.54 -5.71 15.72
N GLY A 39 -1.81 -4.40 15.66
CA GLY A 39 -3.07 -3.86 15.13
C GLY A 39 -3.29 -4.15 13.64
N LEU A 40 -2.21 -4.38 12.89
CA LEU A 40 -2.23 -4.83 11.49
C LEU A 40 -2.30 -6.35 11.34
N GLY A 41 -2.47 -7.10 12.44
CA GLY A 41 -2.59 -8.56 12.44
C GLY A 41 -1.26 -9.32 12.52
N VAL A 42 -0.14 -8.62 12.73
CA VAL A 42 1.17 -9.28 12.89
C VAL A 42 1.26 -9.96 14.26
N PRO A 43 1.71 -11.23 14.36
CA PRO A 43 1.90 -11.90 15.63
C PRO A 43 2.88 -11.14 16.57
N PRO A 44 2.64 -11.09 17.90
CA PRO A 44 3.40 -10.22 18.81
C PRO A 44 4.93 -10.38 18.77
N MET A 45 5.42 -11.62 18.64
CA MET A 45 6.85 -11.88 18.54
C MET A 45 7.46 -11.33 17.24
N LEU A 46 6.73 -11.48 16.12
CA LEU A 46 7.15 -10.95 14.84
C LEU A 46 7.06 -9.41 14.83
N ALA A 47 6.02 -8.83 15.42
CA ALA A 47 5.86 -7.38 15.55
C ALA A 47 7.04 -6.74 16.31
N SER A 48 7.53 -7.40 17.37
CA SER A 48 8.70 -6.94 18.13
C SER A 48 10.01 -7.03 17.35
N GLN A 49 10.11 -7.97 16.40
CA GLN A 49 11.27 -8.08 15.51
C GLN A 49 11.22 -6.99 14.43
N LEU A 50 10.06 -6.78 13.83
CA LEU A 50 9.86 -5.75 12.81
C LEU A 50 10.10 -4.33 13.34
N GLU A 51 9.71 -4.03 14.58
CA GLU A 51 10.02 -2.73 15.20
C GLU A 51 11.54 -2.48 15.30
N LYS A 52 12.31 -3.52 15.64
CA LYS A 52 13.78 -3.40 15.70
C LYS A 52 14.38 -3.17 14.33
N GLU A 53 13.90 -3.89 13.32
CA GLU A 53 14.36 -3.71 11.94
C GLU A 53 13.99 -2.33 11.40
N ASP A 54 12.78 -1.85 11.67
CA ASP A 54 12.29 -0.54 11.24
C ASP A 54 13.10 0.62 11.83
N SER A 55 13.64 0.47 13.04
CA SER A 55 14.53 1.49 13.62
C SER A 55 15.79 1.74 12.77
N SER A 56 16.14 0.81 11.86
CA SER A 56 17.26 0.92 10.93
C SER A 56 16.87 1.33 9.51
N ILE A 57 15.58 1.53 9.24
CA ILE A 57 15.05 1.84 7.90
C ILE A 57 14.55 3.29 7.85
N ALA A 58 15.23 4.13 7.08
CA ALA A 58 14.80 5.52 6.90
C ALA A 58 13.62 5.65 5.91
N THR A 59 13.65 4.89 4.81
CA THR A 59 12.65 4.93 3.73
C THR A 59 12.58 3.56 3.06
N ARG A 60 11.37 3.14 2.67
CA ARG A 60 11.13 1.93 1.86
C ARG A 60 10.87 2.32 0.40
N ILE A 61 11.73 1.88 -0.51
CA ILE A 61 11.59 2.13 -1.96
C ILE A 61 11.09 0.87 -2.64
N TYR A 62 9.93 0.95 -3.27
CA TYR A 62 9.33 -0.13 -4.05
C TYR A 62 9.56 0.12 -5.54
N VAL A 63 10.09 -0.88 -6.23
CA VAL A 63 10.23 -0.88 -7.70
C VAL A 63 9.29 -1.94 -8.25
N LEU A 64 8.27 -1.51 -9.00
CA LEU A 64 7.19 -2.36 -9.48
C LEU A 64 7.46 -2.80 -10.92
N ASP A 65 7.61 -4.11 -11.14
CA ASP A 65 7.72 -4.67 -12.48
C ASP A 65 6.39 -4.54 -13.22
N ASN A 66 6.44 -3.99 -14.43
CA ASN A 66 5.33 -3.88 -15.38
C ASN A 66 5.70 -4.46 -16.75
N SER A 67 6.61 -5.43 -16.77
CA SER A 67 6.97 -6.20 -17.97
C SER A 67 5.77 -6.91 -18.59
N GLY A 68 5.90 -7.35 -19.85
CA GLY A 68 4.82 -8.07 -20.54
C GLY A 68 4.39 -9.36 -19.84
N SER A 69 5.26 -9.98 -19.02
CA SER A 69 4.92 -11.16 -18.23
C SER A 69 3.90 -10.88 -17.13
N MET A 70 3.71 -9.62 -16.75
CA MET A 70 2.75 -9.21 -15.73
C MET A 70 1.29 -9.33 -16.18
N ASN A 71 1.04 -9.50 -17.48
CA ASN A 71 -0.29 -9.74 -18.04
C ASN A 71 -0.75 -11.21 -17.92
N ALA A 72 0.10 -12.10 -17.39
CA ALA A 72 -0.29 -13.50 -17.16
C ALA A 72 -1.41 -13.58 -16.11
N GLY A 73 -2.48 -14.32 -16.42
CA GLY A 73 -3.68 -14.50 -15.58
C GLY A 73 -3.55 -15.60 -14.52
N ASP A 74 -2.33 -15.90 -14.10
CA ASP A 74 -1.99 -16.86 -13.04
C ASP A 74 -1.70 -16.16 -11.70
N GLY A 75 -2.03 -14.87 -11.58
CA GLY A 75 -1.94 -14.11 -10.34
C GLY A 75 -3.13 -14.36 -9.41
N HIS A 76 -2.94 -13.98 -8.14
CA HIS A 76 -3.92 -14.17 -7.08
C HIS A 76 -4.04 -12.95 -6.17
N LEU A 77 -5.28 -12.50 -5.95
CA LEU A 77 -5.59 -11.50 -4.95
C LEU A 77 -6.31 -12.16 -3.77
N PHE A 78 -6.08 -11.60 -2.58
CA PHE A 78 -6.65 -12.08 -1.33
C PHE A 78 -7.41 -10.94 -0.64
N ASP A 79 -8.69 -11.17 -0.35
CA ASP A 79 -9.43 -10.40 0.64
C ASP A 79 -9.24 -11.09 1.98
N ASP A 80 -8.89 -10.28 2.97
CA ASP A 80 -9.04 -10.65 4.34
C ASP A 80 -10.11 -9.74 4.96
N PRO A 81 -11.38 -10.18 5.00
CA PRO A 81 -12.44 -9.38 5.61
C PRO A 81 -12.31 -9.30 7.14
N GLY A 82 -11.24 -9.82 7.75
CA GLY A 82 -11.01 -9.77 9.20
C GLY A 82 -12.07 -10.51 10.02
N GLY A 83 -12.83 -11.40 9.37
CA GLY A 83 -13.98 -12.08 9.93
C GLY A 83 -13.85 -13.62 9.89
N PRO A 84 -14.77 -14.34 10.56
CA PRO A 84 -14.72 -15.80 10.69
C PRO A 84 -14.84 -16.58 9.36
N LYS A 85 -15.11 -15.89 8.24
CA LYS A 85 -15.23 -16.50 6.91
C LYS A 85 -13.89 -16.85 6.25
N GLY A 86 -12.76 -16.53 6.90
CA GLY A 86 -11.43 -16.80 6.37
C GLY A 86 -11.06 -15.90 5.19
N SER A 87 -9.80 -15.96 4.76
CA SER A 87 -9.35 -15.26 3.57
C SER A 87 -9.91 -15.92 2.31
N THR A 88 -10.44 -15.11 1.39
CA THR A 88 -10.90 -15.57 0.08
C THR A 88 -9.90 -15.13 -0.98
N SER A 89 -9.53 -16.05 -1.87
CA SER A 89 -8.66 -15.77 -3.01
C SER A 89 -9.46 -15.76 -4.31
N TRP A 90 -9.13 -14.86 -5.23
CA TRP A 90 -9.63 -14.88 -6.61
C TRP A 90 -8.49 -14.71 -7.62
N ARG A 91 -8.74 -15.20 -8.83
CA ARG A 91 -7.81 -15.09 -9.96
C ARG A 91 -7.65 -13.64 -10.38
N ALA A 92 -6.42 -13.27 -10.71
CA ALA A 92 -6.03 -11.97 -11.19
C ALA A 92 -4.88 -12.10 -12.20
N THR A 93 -4.52 -11.01 -12.84
CA THR A 93 -3.23 -10.88 -13.49
C THR A 93 -2.14 -10.69 -12.44
N ARG A 94 -0.90 -11.05 -12.78
CA ARG A 94 0.26 -10.72 -11.92
C ARG A 94 0.39 -9.22 -11.67
N TRP A 95 0.02 -8.39 -12.65
CA TRP A 95 -0.01 -6.93 -12.48
C TRP A 95 -1.00 -6.48 -11.41
N GLU A 96 -2.21 -7.03 -11.41
CA GLU A 96 -3.22 -6.73 -10.39
C GLU A 96 -2.77 -7.20 -9.00
N GLU A 97 -2.09 -8.35 -8.91
CA GLU A 97 -1.48 -8.84 -7.67
C GLU A 97 -0.41 -7.88 -7.14
N VAL A 98 0.52 -7.42 -7.99
CA VAL A 98 1.56 -6.44 -7.63
C VAL A 98 0.94 -5.12 -7.18
N CYS A 99 -0.08 -4.62 -7.90
CA CYS A 99 -0.82 -3.42 -7.50
C CYS A 99 -1.48 -3.58 -6.13
N GLY A 100 -2.14 -4.71 -5.90
CA GLY A 100 -2.79 -5.01 -4.63
C GLY A 100 -1.80 -5.07 -3.47
N MET A 101 -0.66 -5.72 -3.67
CA MET A 101 0.44 -5.74 -2.69
C MET A 101 0.97 -4.33 -2.43
N ALA A 102 1.26 -3.55 -3.47
CA ALA A 102 1.77 -2.19 -3.33
C ALA A 102 0.82 -1.30 -2.51
N LEU A 103 -0.50 -1.38 -2.76
CA LEU A 103 -1.50 -0.63 -2.02
C LEU A 103 -1.58 -1.06 -0.54
N LYS A 104 -1.51 -2.37 -0.24
CA LYS A 104 -1.48 -2.87 1.14
C LYS A 104 -0.24 -2.37 1.88
N HIS A 105 0.92 -2.41 1.23
CA HIS A 105 2.17 -1.89 1.79
C HIS A 105 2.12 -0.37 2.01
N ALA A 106 1.52 0.40 1.08
CA ALA A 106 1.31 1.83 1.26
C ALA A 106 0.43 2.12 2.49
N ALA A 107 -0.66 1.37 2.68
CA ALA A 107 -1.53 1.50 3.85
C ALA A 107 -0.81 1.15 5.16
N TRP A 108 0.03 0.11 5.17
CA TRP A 108 0.85 -0.27 6.32
C TRP A 108 1.87 0.82 6.65
N ASN A 109 2.64 1.26 5.66
CA ASN A 109 3.66 2.30 5.84
C ASN A 109 3.04 3.61 6.34
N ALA A 110 1.88 4.00 5.80
CA ALA A 110 1.13 5.16 6.29
C ALA A 110 0.68 5.00 7.75
N SER A 111 0.23 3.79 8.13
CA SER A 111 -0.21 3.49 9.51
C SER A 111 0.95 3.45 10.51
N LEU A 112 2.14 3.07 10.04
CA LEU A 112 3.37 2.98 10.84
C LEU A 112 4.16 4.30 10.86
N GLY A 113 3.78 5.28 10.04
CA GLY A 113 4.54 6.52 9.87
C GLY A 113 5.88 6.33 9.15
N VAL A 114 6.04 5.24 8.41
CA VAL A 114 7.27 4.92 7.66
C VAL A 114 7.20 5.55 6.28
N SER A 115 8.23 6.31 5.91
CA SER A 115 8.33 6.92 4.58
C SER A 115 8.47 5.83 3.49
N CYS A 116 7.70 5.96 2.41
CA CYS A 116 7.80 5.03 1.30
C CYS A 116 7.55 5.69 -0.07
N GLU A 117 8.18 5.11 -1.09
CA GLU A 117 8.09 5.53 -2.48
C GLU A 117 7.78 4.35 -3.40
N PHE A 118 6.99 4.58 -4.44
CA PHE A 118 6.60 3.55 -5.41
C PHE A 118 6.97 4.00 -6.81
N ASN A 119 7.85 3.25 -7.47
CA ASN A 119 8.36 3.54 -8.79
C ASN A 119 7.99 2.41 -9.76
N ILE A 120 7.40 2.75 -10.90
CA ILE A 120 7.15 1.80 -11.98
C ILE A 120 8.45 1.58 -12.75
N LEU A 121 8.82 0.33 -13.03
CA LEU A 121 10.08 -0.01 -13.67
C LEU A 121 10.18 0.52 -15.11
N ASN A 122 9.13 0.35 -15.92
CA ASN A 122 9.07 0.79 -17.32
C ASN A 122 7.92 1.80 -17.52
N PRO A 123 8.04 3.06 -17.07
CA PRO A 123 6.99 4.04 -17.25
C PRO A 123 6.77 4.35 -18.74
N ILE A 124 5.53 4.60 -19.13
CA ILE A 124 5.22 5.09 -20.48
C ILE A 124 5.75 6.53 -20.54
N ALA A 125 6.68 6.78 -21.46
CA ALA A 125 7.27 8.09 -21.72
C ALA A 125 6.28 9.07 -22.36
#